data_AF-A0A7U9KTE1-F1
#
_entry.id   AF-A0A7U9KTE1-F1
#
_cell.length_a   1.000
_cell.length_b   1.000
_cell.length_c   1.000
_cell.angle_alpha   90.00
_cell.angle_beta   90.00
_cell.angle_gamma   90.00
#
_symmetry.space_group_name_H-M   'P 1'
#
loop_
_entity.id
_entity.type
_entity.pdbx_description
1 polymer ?
#
loop_
_entity_poly.entity_id
_entity_poly.type
_entity_poly.pdbx_seq_one_letter_code
_entity_poly.pdbx_strand_id
1 'polypeptide(L)'
;MPHIRVLSKGARITAGALCLLFLLHTLYWLGHDLVTLGPGTVWGLWTGGASAGFGGAPMAAYPVATPYELGLALLQGAAVGTAFAGRRPAGGLLAVATTLTLSLRVQAVVSTGSHTSTDLWFVGGGGIDDSTLTAVFLSAGALVPLALVAAVVLPAGIRAWPRPGRAPGRPPVRPHGPAGPASAIALGALTLLWVIWICYALVQSLGSGSGASLEMLFTGHGVLRAMLGMAPGWAWLTFLPLCAVGTILAATRRVSARSFALGTALALLPVAFLALIGSLRTGTLFELGDVAPGGALLGRVQMLVELVGSVVVLVLMGRRGVPVQPGVPGFAVPGLGPVPGVPGPYVPGSMGAPAYGPFGGPMPGAPGYQAPPGHQAPPGYQAPGGFQAPAGYPPPQGGFGPPPAG
;
A
#
# COMPACT_ATOMS: atom_id res chain seq x y z
N MET A 1 -12.04 18.54 -13.55
CA MET A 1 -11.85 17.14 -13.11
C MET A 1 -10.52 17.01 -12.38
N PRO A 2 -10.41 16.23 -11.29
CA PRO A 2 -9.14 16.08 -10.58
C PRO A 2 -8.12 15.36 -11.46
N HIS A 3 -7.00 16.03 -11.76
CA HIS A 3 -5.90 15.44 -12.51
C HIS A 3 -5.34 14.23 -11.76
N ILE A 4 -5.31 13.06 -12.40
CA ILE A 4 -4.69 11.86 -11.84
C ILE A 4 -3.18 12.10 -11.81
N ARG A 5 -2.57 11.91 -10.64
CA ARG A 5 -1.13 12.08 -10.43
C ARG A 5 -0.47 10.71 -10.25
N VAL A 6 0.66 10.50 -10.92
CA VAL A 6 1.44 9.26 -10.89
C VAL A 6 2.93 9.58 -10.75
N LEU A 7 3.68 8.66 -10.16
CA LEU A 7 5.13 8.80 -10.03
C LEU A 7 5.81 8.64 -11.40
N SER A 8 6.69 9.59 -11.74
CA SER A 8 7.47 9.57 -12.99
C SER A 8 8.44 8.38 -13.05
N LYS A 9 8.87 8.00 -14.26
CA LYS A 9 9.82 6.88 -14.45
C LYS A 9 11.14 7.12 -13.71
N GLY A 10 11.72 8.32 -13.84
CA GLY A 10 12.96 8.68 -13.16
C GLY A 10 12.85 8.56 -11.65
N ALA A 11 11.84 9.22 -11.06
CA ALA A 11 11.62 9.15 -9.62
C ALA A 11 11.35 7.73 -9.10
N ARG A 12 10.65 6.88 -9.88
CA ARG A 12 10.48 5.46 -9.53
C ARG A 12 11.81 4.71 -9.46
N ILE A 13 12.69 4.91 -10.45
CA ILE A 13 13.98 4.23 -10.50
C ILE A 13 14.88 4.73 -9.37
N THR A 14 14.98 6.05 -9.18
CA THR A 14 15.79 6.65 -8.11
C THR A 14 15.31 6.21 -6.73
N ALA A 15 14.01 6.33 -6.43
CA ALA A 15 13.46 5.87 -5.16
C ALA A 15 13.55 4.35 -5.00
N GLY A 16 13.42 3.59 -6.10
CA GLY A 16 13.64 2.13 -6.11
C GLY A 16 15.08 1.75 -5.76
N ALA A 17 16.07 2.47 -6.27
CA ALA A 17 17.48 2.26 -5.93
C ALA A 17 17.77 2.60 -4.46
N LEU A 18 17.22 3.70 -3.93
CA LEU A 18 17.33 4.02 -2.50
C LEU A 18 16.65 2.94 -1.64
N CYS A 19 15.46 2.48 -2.04
CA CYS A 19 14.74 1.42 -1.35
C CYS A 19 15.48 0.07 -1.40
N LEU A 20 16.25 -0.20 -2.46
CA LEU A 20 17.12 -1.37 -2.52
C LEU A 20 18.24 -1.30 -1.47
N LEU A 21 18.84 -0.12 -1.25
CA LEU A 21 19.82 0.05 -0.15
C LEU A 21 19.18 -0.20 1.21
N PHE A 22 17.93 0.26 1.41
CA PHE A 22 17.18 0.00 2.64
C PHE A 22 16.92 -1.51 2.83
N LEU A 23 16.58 -2.21 1.74
CA LEU A 23 16.37 -3.66 1.74
C LEU A 23 17.66 -4.41 2.10
N LEU A 24 18.79 -4.06 1.48
CA LEU A 24 20.06 -4.72 1.74
C LEU A 24 20.49 -4.57 3.20
N HIS A 25 20.34 -3.38 3.79
CA HIS A 25 20.60 -3.16 5.21
C HIS A 25 19.69 -4.02 6.10
N THR A 26 18.39 -4.07 5.78
CA THR A 26 17.42 -4.84 6.56
C THR A 26 17.72 -6.35 6.48
N LEU A 27 18.02 -6.86 5.29
CA LEU A 27 18.41 -8.25 5.07
C LEU A 27 19.75 -8.59 5.73
N TYR A 28 20.71 -7.66 5.75
CA TYR A 28 21.99 -7.84 6.43
C TYR A 28 21.78 -8.12 7.92
N TRP A 29 21.00 -7.31 8.63
CA TRP A 29 20.77 -7.51 10.07
C TRP A 29 19.88 -8.71 10.38
N LEU A 30 18.90 -9.03 9.52
CA LEU A 30 18.16 -10.28 9.62
C LEU A 30 19.08 -11.50 9.43
N GLY A 31 19.98 -11.45 8.45
CA GLY A 31 20.96 -12.50 8.20
C GLY A 31 21.98 -12.61 9.34
N HIS A 32 22.44 -11.49 9.88
CA HIS A 32 23.33 -11.42 11.04
C HIS A 32 22.73 -12.19 12.22
N ASP A 33 21.49 -11.88 12.63
CA ASP A 33 20.84 -12.57 13.74
C ASP A 33 20.64 -14.06 13.48
N LEU A 34 20.29 -14.45 12.25
CA LEU A 34 20.15 -15.86 11.88
C LEU A 34 21.48 -16.62 11.96
N VAL A 35 22.59 -15.99 11.60
CA VAL A 35 23.93 -16.59 11.65
C VAL A 35 24.49 -16.63 13.07
N THR A 36 24.33 -15.55 13.84
CA THR A 36 24.93 -15.43 15.19
C THR A 36 24.10 -16.14 16.26
N LEU A 37 22.77 -16.05 16.21
CA LEU A 37 21.87 -16.61 17.22
C LEU A 37 21.29 -17.97 16.81
N GLY A 38 21.26 -18.25 15.50
CA GLY A 38 20.59 -19.41 14.93
C GLY A 38 19.07 -19.20 14.74
N PRO A 39 18.46 -19.85 13.73
CA PRO A 39 17.05 -19.63 13.37
C PRO A 39 16.07 -20.00 14.49
N GLY A 40 16.36 -21.05 15.27
CA GLY A 40 15.52 -21.48 16.39
C GLY A 40 15.45 -20.44 17.51
N THR A 41 16.59 -19.81 17.84
CA THR A 41 16.68 -18.76 18.85
C THR A 41 15.98 -17.49 18.38
N VAL A 42 16.22 -17.05 17.13
CA VAL A 42 15.53 -15.90 16.53
C VAL A 42 14.02 -16.11 16.55
N TRP A 43 13.55 -17.29 16.13
CA TRP A 43 12.13 -17.65 16.19
C TRP A 43 11.59 -17.62 17.63
N GLY A 44 12.36 -18.15 18.59
CA GLY A 44 12.02 -18.13 20.00
C GLY A 44 11.89 -16.72 20.57
N LEU A 45 12.79 -15.81 20.19
CA LEU A 45 12.77 -14.40 20.60
C LEU A 45 11.57 -13.66 20.00
N TRP A 46 11.32 -13.84 18.70
CA TRP A 46 10.23 -13.16 17.99
C TRP A 46 8.84 -13.64 18.39
N THR A 47 8.72 -14.91 18.81
CA THR A 47 7.46 -15.49 19.31
C THR A 47 7.34 -15.41 20.83
N GLY A 48 8.18 -14.61 21.51
CA GLY A 48 8.10 -14.43 22.97
C GLY A 48 8.39 -15.68 23.81
N GLY A 49 8.82 -16.78 23.19
CA GLY A 49 9.19 -18.01 23.87
C GLY A 49 10.47 -17.88 24.70
N ALA A 50 11.37 -16.98 24.33
CA ALA A 50 12.57 -16.68 25.10
C ALA A 50 12.34 -15.65 26.24
N SER A 51 11.19 -14.95 26.26
CA SER A 51 10.86 -13.95 27.29
C SER A 51 10.06 -14.49 28.48
N ALA A 52 9.64 -15.76 28.46
CA ALA A 52 8.88 -16.37 29.56
C ALA A 52 9.74 -16.73 30.79
N GLY A 53 11.06 -16.57 30.71
CA GLY A 53 11.95 -16.69 31.86
C GLY A 53 13.05 -15.65 31.76
N PHE A 54 12.98 -14.62 32.59
CA PHE A 54 14.02 -13.60 32.82
C PHE A 54 15.37 -14.16 33.33
N GLY A 55 15.67 -15.45 33.11
CA GLY A 55 16.88 -16.10 33.59
C GLY A 55 17.40 -17.26 32.74
N GLY A 56 16.90 -17.46 31.51
CA GLY A 56 17.25 -18.64 30.70
C GLY A 56 17.97 -18.39 29.37
N ALA A 57 17.76 -17.23 28.73
CA ALA A 57 18.52 -16.91 27.53
C ALA A 57 19.93 -16.44 27.93
N PRO A 58 21.01 -17.05 27.42
CA PRO A 58 22.35 -16.58 27.72
C PRO A 58 22.48 -15.11 27.31
N MET A 59 23.02 -14.28 28.20
CA MET A 59 23.28 -12.84 28.00
C MET A 59 24.05 -12.52 26.70
N ALA A 60 24.67 -13.52 26.07
CA ALA A 60 25.43 -13.42 24.83
C ALA A 60 24.59 -13.33 23.53
N ALA A 61 23.25 -13.39 23.60
CA ALA A 61 22.38 -13.51 22.44
C ALA A 61 21.38 -12.36 22.29
N TYR A 62 21.86 -11.11 22.29
CA TYR A 62 20.99 -9.94 22.11
C TYR A 62 20.65 -9.73 20.63
N PRO A 63 19.37 -9.79 20.22
CA PRO A 63 19.01 -9.67 18.81
C PRO A 63 19.17 -8.23 18.30
N VAL A 64 19.60 -8.08 17.06
CA VAL A 64 19.61 -6.79 16.38
C VAL A 64 18.23 -6.50 15.80
N ALA A 65 17.61 -7.49 15.15
CA ALA A 65 16.37 -7.36 14.40
C ALA A 65 15.12 -7.77 15.19
N THR A 66 14.01 -7.11 14.88
CA THR A 66 12.68 -7.42 15.41
C THR A 66 11.75 -7.97 14.32
N PRO A 67 10.56 -8.48 14.67
CA PRO A 67 9.51 -8.79 13.70
C PRO A 67 9.18 -7.64 12.73
N TYR A 68 9.39 -6.38 13.13
CA TYR A 68 9.19 -5.23 12.24
C TYR A 68 10.17 -5.24 11.07
N GLU A 69 11.41 -5.72 11.26
CA GLU A 69 12.41 -5.82 10.18
C GLU A 69 12.01 -6.86 9.14
N LEU A 70 11.35 -7.95 9.56
CA LEU A 70 10.79 -8.93 8.62
C LEU A 70 9.68 -8.32 7.76
N GLY A 71 8.74 -7.59 8.38
CA GLY A 71 7.70 -6.85 7.65
C GLY A 71 8.27 -5.77 6.73
N LEU A 72 9.29 -5.05 7.21
CA LEU A 72 9.99 -4.03 6.44
C LEU A 72 10.71 -4.63 5.23
N ALA A 73 11.38 -5.79 5.37
CA ALA A 73 12.04 -6.48 4.27
C ALA A 73 11.05 -6.90 3.17
N LEU A 74 9.91 -7.47 3.55
CA LEU A 74 8.85 -7.85 2.60
C LEU A 74 8.30 -6.63 1.85
N LEU A 75 8.05 -5.54 2.58
CA LEU A 75 7.60 -4.27 2.02
C LEU A 75 8.63 -3.67 1.04
N GLN A 76 9.89 -3.55 1.47
CA GLN A 76 10.98 -3.00 0.66
C GLN A 76 11.22 -3.87 -0.58
N GLY A 77 11.22 -5.20 -0.44
CA GLY A 77 11.32 -6.13 -1.57
C GLY A 77 10.21 -5.94 -2.59
N ALA A 78 8.95 -5.82 -2.13
CA ALA A 78 7.81 -5.52 -3.00
C ALA A 78 7.93 -4.13 -3.66
N ALA A 79 8.38 -3.12 -2.93
CA ALA A 79 8.58 -1.77 -3.43
C ALA A 79 9.67 -1.72 -4.52
N VAL A 80 10.82 -2.36 -4.29
CA VAL A 80 11.94 -2.49 -5.24
C VAL A 80 11.49 -3.24 -6.49
N GLY A 81 10.88 -4.41 -6.33
CA GLY A 81 10.40 -5.22 -7.45
C GLY A 81 9.38 -4.48 -8.31
N THR A 82 8.44 -3.77 -7.70
CA THR A 82 7.44 -2.97 -8.45
C THR A 82 8.05 -1.73 -9.10
N ALA A 83 9.03 -1.08 -8.47
CA ALA A 83 9.73 0.08 -9.00
C ALA A 83 10.52 -0.28 -10.27
N PHE A 84 11.35 -1.32 -10.22
CA PHE A 84 12.17 -1.75 -11.36
C PHE A 84 11.37 -2.43 -12.47
N ALA A 85 10.27 -3.12 -12.13
CA ALA A 85 9.30 -3.58 -13.14
C ALA A 85 8.49 -2.43 -13.79
N GLY A 86 8.77 -1.16 -13.43
CA GLY A 86 8.12 0.02 -14.01
C GLY A 86 6.63 0.13 -13.67
N ARG A 87 6.17 -0.56 -12.62
CA ARG A 87 4.76 -0.62 -12.24
C ARG A 87 4.39 0.69 -11.54
N ARG A 88 3.29 1.31 -12.00
CA ARG A 88 2.73 2.52 -11.38
C ARG A 88 2.35 2.41 -9.89
N PRO A 89 1.92 1.24 -9.35
CA PRO A 89 1.71 1.10 -7.91
C PRO A 89 3.00 1.23 -7.06
N ALA A 90 4.20 1.29 -7.64
CA ALA A 90 5.43 1.43 -6.84
C ALA A 90 5.41 2.64 -5.89
N GLY A 91 4.74 3.74 -6.27
CA GLY A 91 4.78 4.98 -5.49
C GLY A 91 4.22 4.86 -4.06
N GLY A 92 3.12 4.13 -3.86
CA GLY A 92 2.56 3.95 -2.52
C GLY A 92 3.40 3.01 -1.65
N LEU A 93 3.94 1.94 -2.25
CA LEU A 93 4.83 1.00 -1.54
C LEU A 93 6.13 1.70 -1.12
N LEU A 94 6.74 2.46 -2.02
CA LEU A 94 7.94 3.24 -1.73
C LEU A 94 7.69 4.30 -0.65
N ALA A 95 6.53 4.96 -0.66
CA ALA A 95 6.19 5.93 0.39
C ALA A 95 6.14 5.27 1.78
N VAL A 96 5.41 4.15 1.91
CA VAL A 96 5.32 3.43 3.19
C VAL A 96 6.69 2.87 3.60
N ALA A 97 7.45 2.30 2.66
CA ALA A 97 8.79 1.76 2.91
C ALA A 97 9.75 2.84 3.42
N THR A 98 9.77 4.01 2.77
CA THR A 98 10.61 5.14 3.16
C THR A 98 10.21 5.67 4.54
N THR A 99 8.91 5.84 4.81
CA THR A 99 8.43 6.33 6.11
C THR A 99 8.79 5.37 7.25
N LEU A 100 8.58 4.07 7.08
CA LEU A 100 8.93 3.06 8.09
C LEU A 100 10.45 2.97 8.28
N THR A 101 11.22 2.99 7.19
CA THR A 101 12.69 2.98 7.27
C THR A 101 13.18 4.20 8.04
N LEU A 102 12.69 5.41 7.70
CA LEU A 102 13.08 6.62 8.41
C LEU A 102 12.77 6.51 9.91
N SER A 103 11.55 6.11 10.26
CA SER A 103 11.13 6.01 11.66
C SER A 103 11.96 4.99 12.45
N LEU A 104 12.09 3.77 11.95
CA LEU A 104 12.84 2.70 12.60
C LEU A 104 14.33 3.05 12.76
N ARG A 105 14.94 3.68 11.74
CA ARG A 105 16.36 4.03 11.78
C ARG A 105 16.65 5.23 12.67
N VAL A 106 15.75 6.23 12.73
CA VAL A 106 15.88 7.33 13.70
C VAL A 106 15.81 6.80 15.13
N GLN A 107 14.85 5.93 15.44
CA GLN A 107 14.74 5.31 16.76
C GLN A 107 15.96 4.45 17.12
N ALA A 108 16.49 3.69 16.14
CA ALA A 108 17.73 2.93 16.35
C ALA A 108 18.91 3.85 16.66
N VAL A 109 19.07 4.97 15.94
CA VAL A 109 20.14 5.95 16.20
C VAL A 109 20.02 6.56 17.59
N VAL A 110 18.83 6.96 18.01
CA VAL A 110 18.60 7.50 19.37
C VAL A 110 18.95 6.46 20.42
N SER A 111 18.37 5.26 20.33
CA SER A 111 18.55 4.22 21.35
C SER A 111 19.97 3.66 21.44
N THR A 112 20.64 3.43 20.31
CA THR A 112 22.04 2.97 20.32
C THR A 112 23.02 4.09 20.66
N GLY A 113 22.78 5.33 20.20
CA GLY A 113 23.65 6.46 20.50
C GLY A 113 23.58 6.95 21.96
N SER A 114 22.46 6.70 22.63
CA SER A 114 22.29 7.04 24.05
C SER A 114 22.64 5.90 25.01
N HIS A 115 22.89 4.69 24.50
CA HIS A 115 23.26 3.55 25.34
C HIS A 115 24.66 3.73 25.91
N THR A 116 24.80 3.59 27.23
CA THR A 116 26.10 3.58 27.92
C THR A 116 26.11 2.49 28.99
N SER A 117 27.28 2.17 29.55
CA SER A 117 27.40 1.20 30.65
C SER A 117 26.59 1.59 31.90
N THR A 118 26.33 2.88 32.09
CA THR A 118 25.52 3.41 33.20
C THR A 118 24.08 3.73 32.81
N ASP A 119 23.79 3.77 31.51
CA ASP A 119 22.48 4.14 30.96
C ASP A 119 21.97 3.07 29.98
N LEU A 120 21.24 2.10 30.52
CA LEU A 120 20.86 0.88 29.80
C LEU A 120 19.52 1.03 29.08
N TRP A 121 19.59 1.34 27.79
CA TRP A 121 18.41 1.43 26.91
C TRP A 121 17.77 0.08 26.54
N PHE A 122 18.51 -1.00 26.71
CA PHE A 122 18.18 -2.34 26.24
C PHE A 122 17.98 -3.30 27.43
N VAL A 123 16.90 -4.08 27.41
CA VAL A 123 16.59 -5.03 28.50
C VAL A 123 17.67 -6.09 28.58
N GLY A 124 18.37 -6.19 29.71
CA GLY A 124 19.50 -7.11 29.85
C GLY A 124 20.77 -6.66 29.12
N GLY A 125 20.87 -5.38 28.76
CA GLY A 125 21.93 -4.82 27.92
C GLY A 125 23.34 -4.73 28.53
N GLY A 126 23.57 -5.24 29.74
CA GLY A 126 24.88 -5.16 30.41
C GLY A 126 26.01 -5.98 29.75
N GLY A 127 25.71 -6.78 28.73
CA GLY A 127 26.67 -7.60 27.98
C GLY A 127 26.60 -7.42 26.46
N ILE A 128 26.04 -6.30 25.98
CA ILE A 128 25.99 -6.01 24.54
C ILE A 128 27.42 -5.74 24.03
N ASP A 129 27.76 -6.36 22.90
CA ASP A 129 29.02 -6.08 22.20
C ASP A 129 29.02 -4.65 21.63
N ASP A 130 29.96 -3.83 22.11
CA ASP A 130 30.17 -2.44 21.69
C ASP A 130 30.38 -2.33 20.17
N SER A 131 30.98 -3.35 19.54
CA SER A 131 31.25 -3.32 18.11
C SER A 131 29.96 -3.44 17.29
N THR A 132 29.06 -4.34 17.70
CA THR A 132 27.74 -4.53 17.08
C THR A 132 26.87 -3.30 17.28
N LEU A 133 26.84 -2.75 18.49
CA LEU A 133 26.08 -1.54 18.81
C LEU A 133 26.56 -0.34 17.98
N THR A 134 27.87 -0.15 17.86
CA THR A 134 28.47 0.90 17.03
C THR A 134 28.13 0.69 15.55
N ALA A 135 28.18 -0.55 15.06
CA ALA A 135 27.84 -0.87 13.69
C ALA A 135 26.37 -0.56 13.36
N VAL A 136 25.44 -0.89 14.26
CA VAL A 136 24.01 -0.53 14.13
C VAL A 136 23.82 0.97 14.13
N PHE A 137 24.45 1.69 15.07
CA PHE A 137 24.38 3.15 15.15
C PHE A 137 24.83 3.81 13.84
N LEU A 138 26.00 3.44 13.33
CA LEU A 138 26.56 4.00 12.09
C LEU A 138 25.73 3.63 10.86
N SER A 139 25.32 2.36 10.74
CA SER A 139 24.57 1.90 9.57
C SER A 139 23.14 2.46 9.53
N ALA A 140 22.46 2.55 10.68
CA ALA A 140 21.17 3.19 10.79
C ALA A 140 21.28 4.71 10.55
N GLY A 141 22.30 5.34 11.12
CA GLY A 141 22.62 6.76 10.93
C GLY A 141 22.84 7.12 9.45
N ALA A 142 23.51 6.26 8.69
CA ALA A 142 23.70 6.44 7.25
C ALA A 142 22.39 6.31 6.44
N LEU A 143 21.43 5.51 6.89
CA LEU A 143 20.14 5.35 6.20
C LEU A 143 19.19 6.52 6.43
N VAL A 144 19.27 7.24 7.55
CA VAL A 144 18.42 8.41 7.82
C VAL A 144 18.50 9.48 6.71
N PRO A 145 19.67 10.01 6.31
CA PRO A 145 19.74 10.99 5.24
C PRO A 145 19.29 10.43 3.89
N LEU A 146 19.56 9.15 3.59
CA LEU A 146 19.07 8.50 2.38
C LEU A 146 17.54 8.39 2.34
N ALA A 147 16.91 8.11 3.48
CA ALA A 147 15.45 8.10 3.63
C ALA A 147 14.86 9.51 3.46
N LEU A 148 15.53 10.56 3.96
CA LEU A 148 15.14 11.95 3.70
C LEU A 148 15.25 12.31 2.21
N VAL A 149 16.33 11.90 1.53
CA VAL A 149 16.46 12.07 0.07
C VAL A 149 15.32 11.35 -0.66
N ALA A 150 14.99 10.11 -0.28
CA ALA A 150 13.84 9.39 -0.84
C ALA A 150 12.52 10.13 -0.58
N ALA A 151 12.34 10.69 0.61
CA ALA A 151 11.17 11.48 0.99
C ALA A 151 11.01 12.78 0.18
N VAL A 152 12.09 13.33 -0.37
CA VAL A 152 12.06 14.46 -1.31
C VAL A 152 11.81 13.98 -2.75
N VAL A 153 12.49 12.90 -3.18
CA VAL A 153 12.39 12.36 -4.55
C VAL A 153 10.97 11.91 -4.89
N LEU A 154 10.28 11.26 -3.95
CA LEU A 154 8.93 10.76 -4.15
C LEU A 154 7.91 11.87 -4.51
N PRO A 155 7.71 12.93 -3.70
CA PRO A 155 6.82 14.03 -4.03
C PRO A 155 7.31 14.85 -5.22
N ALA A 156 8.62 15.14 -5.32
CA ALA A 156 9.20 15.88 -6.45
C ALA A 156 9.02 15.13 -7.79
N GLY A 157 8.85 13.81 -7.74
CA GLY A 157 8.64 12.94 -8.88
C GLY A 157 7.20 12.82 -9.37
N ILE A 158 6.22 13.38 -8.67
CA ILE A 158 4.80 13.25 -8.99
C ILE A 158 4.46 14.06 -10.25
N ARG A 159 3.77 13.46 -11.21
CA ARG A 159 3.37 14.10 -12.48
C ARG A 159 1.92 13.78 -12.84
N ALA A 160 1.27 14.67 -13.57
CA ALA A 160 -0.06 14.43 -14.11
C ALA A 160 -0.06 13.30 -15.16
N TRP A 161 -1.16 12.55 -15.22
CA TRP A 161 -1.43 11.54 -16.24
C TRP A 161 -2.86 11.67 -16.80
N PRO A 162 -3.05 11.50 -18.13
CA PRO A 162 -2.02 11.43 -19.17
C PRO A 162 -1.25 12.77 -19.28
N ARG A 163 -0.02 12.73 -19.81
CA ARG A 163 0.72 13.97 -20.06
C ARG A 163 0.13 14.64 -21.31
N PRO A 164 -0.16 15.95 -21.28
CA PRO A 164 -0.58 16.68 -22.48
C PRO A 164 0.42 16.47 -23.62
N GLY A 165 -0.07 16.26 -24.84
CA GLY A 165 0.78 16.09 -26.03
C GLY A 165 1.56 14.78 -26.12
N ARG A 166 1.27 13.76 -25.28
CA ARG A 166 1.87 12.41 -25.42
C ARG A 166 0.81 11.32 -25.42
N ALA A 167 1.07 10.28 -26.22
CA ALA A 167 0.24 9.08 -26.24
C ALA A 167 0.08 8.51 -24.81
N PRO A 168 -1.16 8.21 -24.38
CA PRO A 168 -1.41 7.72 -23.04
C PRO A 168 -0.78 6.33 -22.86
N GLY A 169 0.37 6.26 -22.17
CA GLY A 169 0.91 4.98 -21.71
C GLY A 169 -0.03 4.29 -20.72
N ARG A 170 0.19 2.98 -20.45
CA ARG A 170 -0.67 2.09 -19.62
C ARG A 170 -1.37 2.81 -18.45
N PRO A 171 -2.71 2.75 -18.33
CA PRO A 171 -3.44 3.52 -17.32
C PRO A 171 -3.05 3.15 -15.89
N PRO A 172 -3.14 4.11 -14.94
CA PRO A 172 -3.09 3.78 -13.53
C PRO A 172 -4.28 2.91 -13.15
N VAL A 173 -4.13 2.12 -12.10
CA VAL A 173 -5.14 1.15 -11.67
C VAL A 173 -5.65 1.55 -10.29
N ARG A 174 -6.97 1.67 -10.13
CA ARG A 174 -7.62 1.91 -8.84
C ARG A 174 -8.09 0.59 -8.21
N PRO A 175 -8.33 0.54 -6.88
CA PRO A 175 -8.95 -0.62 -6.24
C PRO A 175 -10.26 -1.04 -6.92
N HIS A 176 -10.54 -2.34 -6.93
CA HIS A 176 -11.83 -2.87 -7.39
C HIS A 176 -12.95 -2.51 -6.40
N GLY A 177 -14.21 -2.55 -6.85
CA GLY A 177 -15.41 -2.10 -6.13
C GLY A 177 -15.40 -2.37 -4.61
N PRO A 178 -15.38 -3.63 -4.15
CA PRO A 178 -15.40 -3.95 -2.72
C PRO A 178 -14.05 -3.75 -2.01
N ALA A 179 -12.93 -3.75 -2.75
CA ALA A 179 -11.61 -3.65 -2.15
C ALA A 179 -11.39 -2.29 -1.46
N GLY A 180 -11.80 -1.19 -2.11
CA GLY A 180 -11.67 0.16 -1.56
C GLY A 180 -12.32 0.32 -0.18
N PRO A 181 -13.65 0.10 -0.06
CA PRO A 181 -14.35 0.16 1.23
C PRO A 181 -13.79 -0.81 2.27
N ALA A 182 -13.52 -2.07 1.91
CA ALA A 182 -12.99 -3.05 2.85
C ALA A 182 -11.63 -2.63 3.43
N SER A 183 -10.73 -2.10 2.60
CA SER A 183 -9.45 -1.57 3.09
C SER A 183 -9.61 -0.27 3.89
N ALA A 184 -10.58 0.58 3.56
CA ALA A 184 -10.89 1.76 4.36
C ALA A 184 -11.39 1.38 5.76
N ILE A 185 -12.24 0.35 5.85
CA ILE A 185 -12.74 -0.17 7.14
C ILE A 185 -11.59 -0.80 7.93
N ALA A 186 -10.78 -1.66 7.31
CA ALA A 186 -9.68 -2.34 8.00
C ALA A 186 -8.63 -1.35 8.53
N LEU A 187 -8.15 -0.43 7.67
CA LEU A 187 -7.18 0.58 8.09
C LEU A 187 -7.81 1.61 9.05
N GLY A 188 -9.09 1.91 8.90
CA GLY A 188 -9.82 2.83 9.77
C GLY A 188 -9.98 2.27 11.18
N ALA A 189 -10.31 0.98 11.29
CA ALA A 189 -10.34 0.26 12.57
C ALA A 189 -8.97 0.28 13.24
N LEU A 190 -7.88 0.04 12.49
CA LEU A 190 -6.52 0.16 13.01
C LEU A 190 -6.19 1.58 13.47
N THR A 191 -6.57 2.61 12.71
CA THR A 191 -6.39 4.01 13.14
C THR A 191 -7.09 4.28 14.47
N LEU A 192 -8.35 3.84 14.60
CA LEU A 192 -9.11 4.02 15.85
C LEU A 192 -8.47 3.26 17.01
N LEU A 193 -8.03 2.02 16.81
CA LEU A 193 -7.38 1.25 17.85
C LEU A 193 -6.04 1.87 18.28
N TRP A 194 -5.24 2.41 17.36
CA TRP A 194 -4.05 3.18 17.72
C TRP A 194 -4.38 4.40 18.57
N VAL A 195 -5.44 5.15 18.24
CA VAL A 195 -5.90 6.30 19.05
C VAL A 195 -6.33 5.84 20.45
N ILE A 196 -7.14 4.77 20.54
CA ILE A 196 -7.59 4.21 21.82
C ILE A 196 -6.40 3.77 22.66
N TRP A 197 -5.42 3.10 22.05
CA TRP A 197 -4.21 2.65 22.73
C TRP A 197 -3.39 3.82 23.27
N ILE A 198 -3.19 4.88 22.48
CA ILE A 198 -2.48 6.09 22.92
C ILE A 198 -3.21 6.73 24.11
N CYS A 199 -4.54 6.90 24.02
CA CYS A 199 -5.32 7.45 25.12
C CYS A 199 -5.22 6.59 26.38
N TYR A 200 -5.34 5.26 26.24
CA TYR A 200 -5.16 4.33 27.35
C TYR A 200 -3.78 4.46 28.00
N ALA A 201 -2.71 4.45 27.19
CA ALA A 201 -1.35 4.53 27.69
C ALA A 201 -1.07 5.88 28.37
N LEU A 202 -1.55 7.00 27.81
CA LEU A 202 -1.42 8.32 28.41
C LEU A 202 -2.15 8.42 29.76
N VAL A 203 -3.39 7.91 29.83
CA VAL A 203 -4.16 7.87 31.09
C VAL A 203 -3.43 7.03 32.13
N GLN A 204 -2.88 5.87 31.75
CA GLN A 204 -2.12 5.04 32.68
C GLN A 204 -0.83 5.72 33.16
N SER A 205 -0.08 6.36 32.25
CA SER A 205 1.17 7.05 32.59
C SER A 205 0.97 8.30 33.45
N LEU A 206 -0.14 9.02 33.27
CA LEU A 206 -0.40 10.29 33.97
C LEU A 206 -1.23 10.13 35.24
N GLY A 207 -2.12 9.13 35.29
CA GLY A 207 -3.17 9.04 36.30
C GLY A 207 -2.90 8.07 37.45
N SER A 208 -2.12 7.00 37.25
CA SER A 208 -2.10 5.87 38.20
C SER A 208 -0.80 5.71 38.99
N GLY A 209 0.30 6.37 38.61
CA GLY A 209 1.64 6.17 39.21
C GLY A 209 2.27 4.79 38.95
N SER A 210 1.47 3.78 38.60
CA SER A 210 1.87 2.42 38.22
C SER A 210 2.08 2.22 36.72
N GLY A 211 1.80 3.24 35.90
CA GLY A 211 1.98 3.20 34.45
C GLY A 211 3.45 3.35 34.03
N ALA A 212 3.78 2.89 32.81
CA ALA A 212 5.09 3.14 32.21
C ALA A 212 5.34 4.65 32.07
N SER A 213 6.56 5.11 32.35
CA SER A 213 6.92 6.52 32.20
C SER A 213 6.82 6.94 30.73
N LEU A 214 6.51 8.23 30.49
CA LEU A 214 6.47 8.78 29.13
C LEU A 214 7.81 8.62 28.40
N GLU A 215 8.91 8.75 29.14
CA GLU A 215 10.24 8.47 28.63
C GLU A 215 10.32 7.03 28.11
N MET A 216 10.06 6.03 28.95
CA MET A 216 10.06 4.62 28.55
C MET A 216 9.15 4.34 27.35
N LEU A 217 7.97 4.97 27.29
CA LEU A 217 7.03 4.80 26.17
C LEU A 217 7.56 5.38 24.86
N PHE A 218 8.09 6.60 24.87
CA PHE A 218 8.48 7.31 23.65
C PHE A 218 9.94 7.13 23.25
N THR A 219 10.85 6.89 24.19
CA THR A 219 12.26 6.66 23.89
C THR A 219 12.58 5.16 23.85
N GLY A 220 11.79 4.33 24.53
CA GLY A 220 12.08 2.91 24.69
C GLY A 220 13.13 2.64 25.76
N HIS A 221 13.55 3.66 26.50
CA HIS A 221 14.56 3.54 27.54
C HIS A 221 14.22 2.41 28.51
N GLY A 222 15.17 1.50 28.71
CA GLY A 222 15.04 0.34 29.61
C GLY A 222 14.10 -0.76 29.14
N VAL A 223 13.48 -0.67 27.95
CA VAL A 223 12.49 -1.66 27.48
C VAL A 223 12.66 -2.18 26.07
N LEU A 224 13.57 -1.60 25.29
CA LEU A 224 13.89 -2.16 23.99
C LEU A 224 14.48 -3.56 24.17
N ARG A 225 14.03 -4.50 23.33
CA ARG A 225 14.47 -5.91 23.33
C ARG A 225 15.40 -6.27 22.17
N ALA A 226 15.65 -5.31 21.28
CA ALA A 226 16.53 -5.45 20.14
C ALA A 226 17.07 -4.08 19.73
N MET A 227 18.23 -4.05 19.08
CA MET A 227 18.91 -2.80 18.71
C MET A 227 18.17 -1.99 17.64
N LEU A 228 17.51 -2.67 16.70
CA LEU A 228 16.59 -2.06 15.71
C LEU A 228 15.14 -2.06 16.22
N GLY A 229 14.94 -2.20 17.54
CA GLY A 229 13.64 -2.19 18.15
C GLY A 229 12.97 -0.83 18.08
N MET A 230 11.65 -0.84 17.92
CA MET A 230 10.84 0.38 17.95
C MET A 230 10.15 0.50 19.31
N ALA A 231 10.32 1.64 19.98
CA ALA A 231 9.57 1.92 21.18
C ALA A 231 8.06 2.04 20.87
N PRO A 232 7.17 1.73 21.83
CA PRO A 232 5.73 1.80 21.61
C PRO A 232 5.26 3.16 21.08
N GLY A 233 5.73 4.27 21.67
CA GLY A 233 5.39 5.62 21.24
C GLY A 233 5.79 5.93 19.80
N TRP A 234 6.96 5.46 19.35
CA TRP A 234 7.37 5.57 17.95
C TRP A 234 6.49 4.74 17.02
N ALA A 235 6.09 3.55 17.45
CA ALA A 235 5.14 2.73 16.70
C ALA A 235 3.83 3.49 16.47
N TRP A 236 3.33 4.18 17.51
CA TRP A 236 2.11 5.00 17.42
C TRP A 236 2.28 6.16 16.45
N LEU A 237 3.36 6.93 16.60
CA LEU A 237 3.67 8.07 15.73
C LEU A 237 3.89 7.68 14.27
N THR A 238 4.16 6.40 14.00
CA THR A 238 4.40 5.90 12.64
C THR A 238 3.16 5.25 12.04
N PHE A 239 2.57 4.28 12.73
CA PHE A 239 1.47 3.50 12.19
C PHE A 239 0.13 4.22 12.26
N LEU A 240 -0.10 5.11 13.23
CA LEU A 240 -1.31 5.94 13.24
C LEU A 240 -1.44 6.78 11.98
N PRO A 241 -0.47 7.64 11.59
CA PRO A 241 -0.61 8.45 10.39
C PRO A 241 -0.59 7.60 9.12
N LEU A 242 0.19 6.51 9.07
CA LEU A 242 0.13 5.59 7.93
C LEU A 242 -1.28 4.99 7.77
N CYS A 243 -1.85 4.42 8.83
CA CYS A 243 -3.20 3.86 8.76
C CYS A 243 -4.24 4.94 8.43
N ALA A 244 -4.15 6.13 9.02
CA ALA A 244 -5.09 7.23 8.77
C ALA A 244 -5.04 7.70 7.30
N VAL A 245 -3.85 7.91 6.75
CA VAL A 245 -3.66 8.26 5.34
C VAL A 245 -4.15 7.14 4.43
N GLY A 246 -3.82 5.89 4.75
CA GLY A 246 -4.30 4.72 4.02
C GLY A 246 -5.82 4.62 3.99
N THR A 247 -6.48 4.86 5.13
CA THR A 247 -7.94 4.94 5.28
C THR A 247 -8.54 6.01 4.40
N ILE A 248 -8.02 7.24 4.46
CA ILE A 248 -8.50 8.37 3.66
C ILE A 248 -8.33 8.07 2.16
N LEU A 249 -7.17 7.54 1.75
CA LEU A 249 -6.91 7.18 0.36
C LEU A 249 -7.87 6.09 -0.14
N ALA A 250 -8.13 5.07 0.68
CA ALA A 250 -9.04 3.97 0.37
C ALA A 250 -10.51 4.43 0.30
N ALA A 251 -10.96 5.23 1.28
CA ALA A 251 -12.30 5.81 1.32
C ALA A 251 -12.57 6.72 0.11
N THR A 252 -11.58 7.53 -0.28
CA THR A 252 -11.65 8.41 -1.46
C THR A 252 -11.30 7.70 -2.78
N ARG A 253 -11.11 6.37 -2.75
CA ARG A 253 -10.80 5.51 -3.91
C ARG A 253 -9.66 6.04 -4.80
N ARG A 254 -8.63 6.63 -4.18
CA ARG A 254 -7.48 7.19 -4.91
C ARG A 254 -6.65 6.08 -5.55
N VAL A 255 -5.96 6.41 -6.64
CA VAL A 255 -5.06 5.46 -7.34
C VAL A 255 -3.95 4.94 -6.44
N SER A 256 -3.41 5.78 -5.56
CA SER A 256 -2.36 5.40 -4.61
C SER A 256 -2.84 4.49 -3.48
N ALA A 257 -4.15 4.42 -3.22
CA ALA A 257 -4.74 3.69 -2.10
C ALA A 257 -4.33 2.21 -2.11
N ARG A 258 -4.33 1.59 -3.29
CA ARG A 258 -4.00 0.16 -3.44
C ARG A 258 -2.58 -0.14 -2.94
N SER A 259 -1.60 0.54 -3.51
CA SER A 259 -0.19 0.32 -3.19
C SER A 259 0.17 0.73 -1.77
N PHE A 260 -0.47 1.79 -1.28
CA PHE A 260 -0.23 2.28 0.06
C PHE A 260 -0.80 1.28 1.08
N ALA A 261 -2.06 0.84 0.91
CA ALA A 261 -2.69 -0.16 1.77
C ALA A 261 -1.95 -1.51 1.76
N LEU A 262 -1.52 -1.98 0.58
CA LEU A 262 -0.66 -3.16 0.48
C LEU A 262 0.65 -2.98 1.25
N GLY A 263 1.24 -1.78 1.18
CA GLY A 263 2.48 -1.50 1.88
C GLY A 263 2.33 -1.58 3.39
N THR A 264 1.29 -0.95 3.94
CA THR A 264 0.98 -1.00 5.37
C THR A 264 0.68 -2.44 5.82
N ALA A 265 -0.10 -3.19 5.04
CA ALA A 265 -0.44 -4.58 5.36
C ALA A 265 0.78 -5.53 5.34
N LEU A 266 1.71 -5.34 4.39
CA LEU A 266 2.96 -6.13 4.35
C LEU A 266 3.85 -5.88 5.57
N ALA A 267 3.87 -4.65 6.09
CA ALA A 267 4.64 -4.30 7.27
C ALA A 267 4.04 -4.88 8.57
N LEU A 268 2.71 -4.82 8.71
CA LEU A 268 2.02 -5.25 9.94
C LEU A 268 1.82 -6.77 10.01
N LEU A 269 1.63 -7.46 8.88
CA LEU A 269 1.26 -8.88 8.86
C LEU A 269 2.25 -9.77 9.65
N PRO A 270 3.58 -9.70 9.44
CA PRO A 270 4.50 -10.59 10.15
C PRO A 270 4.52 -10.33 11.65
N VAL A 271 4.39 -9.07 12.06
CA VAL A 271 4.35 -8.67 13.47
C VAL A 271 3.13 -9.26 14.17
N ALA A 272 1.94 -9.06 13.59
CA ALA A 272 0.69 -9.58 14.14
C ALA A 272 0.65 -11.11 14.16
N PHE A 273 1.19 -11.75 13.12
CA PHE A 273 1.29 -13.21 13.05
C PHE A 273 2.22 -13.80 14.12
N LEU A 274 3.41 -13.21 14.30
CA LEU A 274 4.37 -13.66 15.32
C LEU A 274 3.85 -13.39 16.73
N ALA A 275 3.15 -12.26 16.93
CA ALA A 275 2.46 -11.97 18.18
C ALA A 275 1.38 -13.01 18.49
N LEU A 276 0.56 -13.42 17.51
CA LEU A 276 -0.44 -14.48 17.70
C LEU A 276 0.22 -15.81 18.09
N ILE A 277 1.26 -16.22 17.39
CA ILE A 277 2.00 -17.45 17.72
C ILE A 277 2.55 -17.37 19.13
N GLY A 278 3.16 -16.25 19.51
CA GLY A 278 3.71 -16.11 20.86
C GLY A 278 2.65 -16.17 21.95
N SER A 279 1.47 -15.65 21.66
CA SER A 279 0.32 -15.67 22.56
C SER A 279 -0.27 -17.07 22.73
N LEU A 280 -0.35 -17.83 21.63
CA LEU A 280 -0.74 -19.24 21.67
C LEU A 280 0.29 -20.08 22.42
N ARG A 281 1.58 -19.85 22.14
CA ARG A 281 2.70 -20.59 22.76
C ARG A 281 2.77 -20.38 24.27
N THR A 282 2.50 -19.17 24.74
CA THR A 282 2.56 -18.81 26.16
C THR A 282 1.25 -19.09 26.90
N GLY A 283 0.20 -19.56 26.23
CA GLY A 283 -1.12 -19.73 26.85
C GLY A 283 -1.87 -18.42 27.12
N THR A 284 -1.25 -17.27 26.84
CA THR A 284 -1.78 -15.97 27.24
C THR A 284 -2.90 -15.44 26.33
N LEU A 285 -3.28 -16.15 25.26
CA LEU A 285 -4.22 -15.64 24.26
C LEU A 285 -5.56 -15.20 24.88
N PHE A 286 -6.05 -15.95 25.87
CA PHE A 286 -7.30 -15.67 26.58
C PHE A 286 -7.09 -15.15 28.00
N GLU A 287 -5.85 -14.99 28.42
CA GLU A 287 -5.49 -14.46 29.74
C GLU A 287 -5.35 -12.94 29.66
N LEU A 288 -6.12 -12.23 30.48
CA LEU A 288 -6.05 -10.77 30.58
C LEU A 288 -5.00 -10.31 31.62
N GLY A 289 -4.66 -11.19 32.57
CA GLY A 289 -3.75 -10.88 33.67
C GLY A 289 -4.37 -9.94 34.71
N ASP A 290 -3.80 -9.95 35.92
CA ASP A 290 -4.35 -9.22 37.07
C ASP A 290 -3.90 -7.75 37.11
N VAL A 291 -2.73 -7.44 36.54
CA VAL A 291 -2.08 -6.11 36.67
C VAL A 291 -2.61 -5.09 35.66
N ALA A 292 -2.90 -5.51 34.43
CA ALA A 292 -3.34 -4.60 33.35
C ALA A 292 -4.32 -5.27 32.37
N PRO A 293 -5.49 -5.74 32.84
CA PRO A 293 -6.44 -6.49 32.01
C PRO A 293 -6.93 -5.71 30.78
N GLY A 294 -7.10 -4.39 30.93
CA GLY A 294 -7.49 -3.52 29.81
C GLY A 294 -6.43 -3.44 28.71
N GLY A 295 -5.14 -3.36 29.07
CA GLY A 295 -4.03 -3.34 28.13
C GLY A 295 -3.88 -4.68 27.40
N ALA A 296 -4.04 -5.80 28.12
CA ALA A 296 -4.01 -7.13 27.51
C ALA A 296 -5.16 -7.29 26.49
N LEU A 297 -6.39 -6.94 26.86
CA LEU A 297 -7.54 -6.99 25.95
C LEU A 297 -7.33 -6.15 24.70
N LEU A 298 -6.91 -4.90 24.86
CA LEU A 298 -6.65 -4.00 23.74
C LEU A 298 -5.53 -4.53 22.82
N GLY A 299 -4.47 -5.11 23.40
CA GLY A 299 -3.37 -5.69 22.62
C GLY A 299 -3.82 -6.90 21.80
N ARG A 300 -4.71 -7.73 22.36
CA ARG A 300 -5.33 -8.89 21.66
C ARG A 300 -6.22 -8.45 20.51
N VAL A 301 -7.06 -7.44 20.74
CA VAL A 301 -7.93 -6.88 19.70
C VAL A 301 -7.09 -6.26 18.59
N GLN A 302 -6.08 -5.46 18.93
CA GLN A 302 -5.16 -4.87 17.96
C GLN A 302 -4.48 -5.94 17.12
N MET A 303 -3.89 -6.96 17.75
CA MET A 303 -3.24 -8.07 17.06
C MET A 303 -4.18 -8.78 16.08
N LEU A 304 -5.43 -9.07 16.49
CA LEU A 304 -6.41 -9.71 15.62
C LEU A 304 -6.81 -8.82 14.44
N VAL A 305 -7.03 -7.53 14.67
CA VAL A 305 -7.39 -6.58 13.62
C VAL A 305 -6.21 -6.34 12.67
N GLU A 306 -4.98 -6.29 13.15
CA GLU A 306 -3.77 -6.19 12.32
C GLU A 306 -3.62 -7.44 11.45
N LEU A 307 -3.78 -8.64 12.02
CA LEU A 307 -3.66 -9.90 11.31
C LEU A 307 -4.75 -10.06 10.25
N VAL A 308 -6.02 -10.04 10.66
CA VAL A 308 -7.17 -10.24 9.77
C VAL A 308 -7.27 -9.09 8.77
N GLY A 309 -7.10 -7.84 9.24
CA GLY A 309 -7.11 -6.65 8.39
C GLY A 309 -6.02 -6.70 7.34
N SER A 310 -4.79 -7.08 7.69
CA SER A 310 -3.69 -7.20 6.72
C SER A 310 -3.96 -8.31 5.70
N VAL A 311 -4.44 -9.48 6.11
CA VAL A 311 -4.81 -10.57 5.19
C VAL A 311 -5.91 -10.12 4.23
N VAL A 312 -6.98 -9.50 4.74
CA VAL A 312 -8.09 -8.99 3.92
C VAL A 312 -7.60 -7.95 2.92
N VAL A 313 -6.78 -7.00 3.36
CA VAL A 313 -6.19 -5.97 2.49
C VAL A 313 -5.32 -6.61 1.42
N LEU A 314 -4.42 -7.55 1.77
CA LEU A 314 -3.55 -8.24 0.81
C LEU A 314 -4.35 -9.03 -0.23
N VAL A 315 -5.38 -9.77 0.20
CA VAL A 315 -6.23 -10.57 -0.70
C VAL A 315 -7.03 -9.66 -1.63
N LEU A 316 -7.68 -8.62 -1.11
CA LEU A 316 -8.56 -7.75 -1.90
C LEU A 316 -7.79 -6.77 -2.78
N MET A 317 -6.72 -6.16 -2.26
CA MET A 317 -5.87 -5.22 -3.01
C MET A 317 -4.80 -5.93 -3.85
N GLY A 318 -4.50 -7.21 -3.60
CA GLY A 318 -3.62 -8.00 -4.44
C GLY A 318 -4.22 -8.30 -5.82
N ARG A 319 -5.55 -8.41 -5.90
CA ARG A 319 -6.29 -8.65 -7.16
C ARG A 319 -6.07 -7.54 -8.19
N ARG A 320 -6.22 -7.87 -9.47
CA ARG A 320 -6.15 -6.89 -10.56
C ARG A 320 -7.21 -5.81 -10.33
N GLY A 321 -6.78 -4.57 -10.15
CA GLY A 321 -7.71 -3.45 -10.03
C GLY A 321 -8.26 -2.98 -11.37
N VAL A 322 -9.10 -1.96 -11.33
CA VAL A 322 -9.75 -1.40 -12.52
C VAL A 322 -8.86 -0.30 -13.12
N PRO A 323 -8.51 -0.36 -14.41
CA PRO A 323 -7.77 0.72 -15.07
C PRO A 323 -8.62 1.99 -15.05
N VAL A 324 -7.99 3.10 -14.69
CA VAL A 324 -8.65 4.41 -14.79
C VAL A 324 -8.69 4.80 -16.26
N GLN A 325 -9.90 4.93 -16.80
CA GLN A 325 -10.07 5.43 -18.16
C GLN A 325 -9.53 6.87 -18.22
N PRO A 326 -8.67 7.21 -19.20
CA PRO A 326 -8.38 8.60 -19.50
C PRO A 326 -9.73 9.27 -19.73
N GLY A 327 -10.02 10.35 -19.00
CA GLY A 327 -11.29 11.03 -19.15
C GLY A 327 -11.52 11.34 -20.62
N VAL A 328 -12.49 10.67 -21.23
CA VAL A 328 -13.13 11.23 -22.42
C VAL A 328 -13.73 12.53 -21.88
N PRO A 329 -13.30 13.70 -22.37
CA PRO A 329 -13.95 14.96 -21.99
C PRO A 329 -15.44 14.75 -22.20
N GLY A 330 -16.22 14.97 -21.13
CA GLY A 330 -17.49 14.33 -20.93
C GLY A 330 -18.36 14.26 -22.19
N PHE A 331 -18.84 13.07 -22.51
CA PHE A 331 -20.26 12.98 -22.80
C PHE A 331 -20.97 13.38 -21.49
N ALA A 332 -21.05 14.68 -21.26
CA ALA A 332 -22.12 15.24 -20.47
C ALA A 332 -23.36 14.85 -21.26
N VAL A 333 -24.02 13.77 -20.84
CA VAL A 333 -25.40 13.54 -21.27
C VAL A 333 -26.13 14.80 -20.79
N PRO A 334 -26.63 15.66 -21.70
CA PRO A 334 -27.33 16.86 -21.29
C PRO A 334 -28.49 16.45 -20.40
N GLY A 335 -28.49 16.90 -19.14
CA GLY A 335 -29.56 16.61 -18.17
C GLY A 335 -29.16 15.78 -16.94
N LEU A 336 -28.01 15.08 -16.94
CA LEU A 336 -27.48 14.43 -15.73
C LEU A 336 -26.25 15.20 -15.26
N GLY A 337 -26.49 16.15 -14.35
CA GLY A 337 -25.43 16.95 -13.74
C GLY A 337 -24.32 16.09 -13.14
N PRO A 338 -23.09 16.62 -13.01
CA PRO A 338 -21.95 15.89 -12.48
C PRO A 338 -22.19 15.56 -11.02
N VAL A 339 -22.72 14.36 -10.72
CA VAL A 339 -22.89 13.90 -9.34
C VAL A 339 -21.52 13.53 -8.77
N PRO A 340 -20.99 14.27 -7.79
CA PRO A 340 -19.70 13.95 -7.19
C PRO A 340 -19.84 12.67 -6.36
N GLY A 341 -19.06 11.64 -6.67
CA GLY A 341 -18.91 10.47 -5.80
C GLY A 341 -19.83 9.28 -6.07
N VAL A 342 -20.77 9.37 -7.02
CA VAL A 342 -21.56 8.20 -7.43
C VAL A 342 -20.71 7.35 -8.39
N PRO A 343 -20.47 6.06 -8.11
CA PRO A 343 -20.01 5.13 -9.12
C PRO A 343 -21.06 5.14 -10.22
N GLY A 344 -20.77 5.82 -11.34
CA GLY A 344 -21.68 5.81 -12.48
C GLY A 344 -22.07 4.37 -12.77
N PRO A 345 -23.36 4.09 -13.05
CA PRO A 345 -23.81 2.75 -13.36
C PRO A 345 -22.84 2.17 -14.39
N TYR A 346 -22.22 1.05 -14.02
CA TYR A 346 -21.48 0.24 -14.95
C TYR A 346 -22.49 -0.17 -16.00
N VAL A 347 -22.57 0.58 -17.11
CA VAL A 347 -23.22 0.10 -18.31
C VAL A 347 -22.33 -1.07 -18.72
N PRO A 348 -22.79 -2.33 -18.59
CA PRO A 348 -22.04 -3.46 -19.11
C PRO A 348 -21.79 -3.13 -20.57
N GLY A 349 -20.52 -3.03 -20.96
CA GLY A 349 -20.18 -2.75 -22.34
C GLY A 349 -20.94 -3.76 -23.19
N SER A 350 -21.87 -3.25 -23.99
CA SER A 350 -22.45 -4.02 -25.08
C SER A 350 -21.28 -4.47 -25.94
N MET A 351 -20.94 -5.75 -25.83
CA MET A 351 -20.21 -6.41 -26.89
C MET A 351 -21.04 -6.24 -28.16
N GLY A 352 -20.44 -5.64 -29.18
CA GLY A 352 -21.04 -5.48 -30.49
C GLY A 352 -21.87 -4.22 -30.62
N ALA A 353 -21.25 -3.14 -31.05
CA ALA A 353 -21.91 -2.31 -32.06
C ALA A 353 -21.97 -3.19 -33.32
N PRO A 354 -23.16 -3.55 -33.83
CA PRO A 354 -23.26 -4.17 -35.14
C PRO A 354 -22.78 -3.15 -36.16
N ALA A 355 -21.83 -3.57 -36.99
CA ALA A 355 -21.50 -2.85 -38.21
C ALA A 355 -22.81 -2.64 -39.00
N TYR A 356 -23.04 -1.41 -39.43
CA TYR A 356 -24.13 -1.03 -40.32
C TYR A 356 -23.97 -1.81 -41.63
N GLY A 357 -24.67 -2.95 -41.74
CA GLY A 357 -24.86 -3.68 -42.99
C GLY A 357 -26.19 -3.25 -43.62
N PRO A 358 -26.25 -3.08 -44.96
CA PRO A 358 -27.48 -2.73 -45.64
C PRO A 358 -28.37 -3.97 -45.73
N PHE A 359 -29.24 -4.17 -44.74
CA PHE A 359 -30.26 -5.22 -44.80
C PHE A 359 -31.57 -4.62 -45.28
N GLY A 360 -31.83 -4.82 -46.58
CA GLY A 360 -33.17 -4.76 -47.13
C GLY A 360 -33.99 -5.91 -46.58
N GLY A 361 -34.99 -5.58 -45.78
CA GLY A 361 -36.01 -6.50 -45.28
C GLY A 361 -37.34 -5.73 -45.17
N PRO A 362 -38.48 -6.30 -45.60
CA PRO A 362 -39.76 -5.63 -45.50
C PRO A 362 -40.18 -5.51 -44.03
N MET A 363 -40.39 -4.28 -43.58
CA MET A 363 -40.91 -3.97 -42.25
C MET A 363 -42.45 -4.14 -42.27
N PRO A 364 -43.06 -4.93 -41.37
CA PRO A 364 -44.52 -5.02 -41.25
C PRO A 364 -45.12 -3.69 -40.76
N GLY A 365 -46.21 -3.28 -41.41
CA GLY A 365 -46.80 -1.94 -41.30
C GLY A 365 -47.19 -1.50 -39.90
N ALA A 366 -46.73 -0.29 -39.54
CA ALA A 366 -47.28 0.48 -38.43
C ALA A 366 -48.56 1.22 -38.89
N PRO A 367 -49.61 1.33 -38.05
CA PRO A 367 -50.84 2.06 -38.36
C PRO A 367 -50.58 3.54 -38.65
N GLY A 368 -51.18 4.03 -39.74
CA GLY A 368 -50.92 5.35 -40.30
C GLY A 368 -51.35 6.51 -39.41
N TYR A 369 -50.42 7.45 -39.23
CA TYR A 369 -50.75 8.82 -38.83
C TYR A 369 -51.28 9.57 -40.06
N GLN A 370 -52.54 10.00 -39.99
CA GLN A 370 -53.12 10.95 -40.94
C GLN A 370 -52.46 12.32 -40.77
N ALA A 371 -51.91 12.87 -41.85
CA ALA A 371 -51.41 14.23 -41.90
C ALA A 371 -52.60 15.23 -41.97
N PRO A 372 -52.52 16.39 -41.28
CA PRO A 372 -53.55 17.43 -41.36
C PRO A 372 -53.65 18.03 -42.79
N PRO A 373 -54.85 18.37 -43.28
CA PRO A 373 -55.01 19.00 -44.60
C PRO A 373 -54.47 20.44 -44.57
N GLY A 374 -53.54 20.78 -45.48
CA GLY A 374 -53.24 22.20 -45.74
C GLY A 374 -51.82 22.59 -46.16
N HIS A 375 -50.88 21.67 -46.38
CA HIS A 375 -49.54 22.05 -46.87
C HIS A 375 -49.44 21.88 -48.39
N GLN A 376 -49.58 23.00 -49.11
CA GLN A 376 -49.17 23.11 -50.51
C GLN A 376 -47.64 23.14 -50.57
N ALA A 377 -47.04 22.16 -51.26
CA ALA A 377 -45.61 22.16 -51.56
C ALA A 377 -45.27 23.24 -52.60
N PRO A 378 -44.13 23.95 -52.47
CA PRO A 378 -43.69 24.95 -53.45
C PRO A 378 -43.42 24.33 -54.83
N PRO A 379 -43.79 25.00 -55.94
CA PRO A 379 -43.49 24.52 -57.29
C PRO A 379 -41.98 24.58 -57.54
N GLY A 380 -41.35 23.43 -57.86
CA GLY A 380 -39.95 23.42 -58.30
C GLY A 380 -39.14 22.14 -58.11
N TYR A 381 -39.65 21.11 -57.42
CA TYR A 381 -38.89 19.86 -57.25
C TYR A 381 -39.24 18.82 -58.33
N GLN A 382 -38.38 18.73 -59.35
CA GLN A 382 -38.33 17.62 -60.28
C GLN A 382 -37.77 16.37 -59.59
N ALA A 383 -38.45 15.24 -59.75
CA ALA A 383 -37.99 13.93 -59.30
C ALA A 383 -36.81 13.45 -60.18
N PRO A 384 -35.69 12.96 -59.59
CA PRO A 384 -34.64 12.32 -60.37
C PRO A 384 -35.13 10.95 -60.89
N GLY A 385 -35.17 10.81 -62.21
CA GLY A 385 -35.45 9.55 -62.88
C GLY A 385 -34.26 8.61 -62.91
N GLY A 386 -34.56 7.31 -62.99
CA GLY A 386 -33.72 6.28 -63.63
C GLY A 386 -32.53 5.75 -62.83
N PHE A 387 -32.68 4.55 -62.25
CA PHE A 387 -31.53 3.68 -61.97
C PHE A 387 -31.46 2.57 -63.03
N GLN A 388 -30.50 2.70 -63.94
CA GLN A 388 -29.96 1.58 -64.72
C GLN A 388 -28.84 0.92 -63.90
N ALA A 389 -28.83 -0.42 -63.90
CA ALA A 389 -27.81 -1.22 -63.22
C ALA A 389 -26.49 -1.24 -64.02
N PRO A 390 -25.31 -1.07 -63.38
CA PRO A 390 -24.03 -1.35 -64.02
C PRO A 390 -23.61 -2.81 -63.85
N ALA A 391 -23.25 -3.42 -64.97
CA ALA A 391 -22.67 -4.76 -65.08
C ALA A 391 -21.18 -4.78 -64.68
N GLY A 392 -20.75 -5.92 -64.11
CA GLY A 392 -19.42 -6.51 -64.27
C GLY A 392 -18.22 -5.80 -63.61
N TYR A 393 -17.70 -6.38 -62.52
CA TYR A 393 -16.31 -6.19 -62.12
C TYR A 393 -15.51 -7.49 -62.31
N PRO A 394 -14.32 -7.46 -62.95
CA PRO A 394 -13.44 -8.61 -63.10
C PRO A 394 -12.63 -8.90 -61.81
N PRO A 395 -12.14 -10.14 -61.62
CA PRO A 395 -11.38 -10.53 -60.42
C PRO A 395 -9.95 -9.97 -60.41
N PRO A 396 -9.39 -9.60 -59.23
CA PRO A 396 -8.04 -9.08 -59.14
C PRO A 396 -6.98 -10.18 -59.24
N GLN A 397 -6.06 -10.01 -60.19
CA GLN A 397 -4.83 -10.79 -60.36
C GLN A 397 -3.74 -10.35 -59.35
N GLY A 398 -3.16 -11.33 -58.65
CA GLY A 398 -1.71 -11.56 -58.53
C GLY A 398 -0.81 -10.64 -57.69
N GLY A 399 0.02 -11.27 -56.83
CA GLY A 399 1.43 -10.90 -56.66
C GLY A 399 1.91 -10.55 -55.25
N PHE A 400 2.41 -11.54 -54.49
CA PHE A 400 3.34 -11.33 -53.37
C PHE A 400 4.73 -11.85 -53.79
N GLY A 401 5.72 -10.95 -53.86
CA GLY A 401 7.14 -11.27 -53.97
C GLY A 401 7.85 -11.14 -52.61
N PRO A 402 8.99 -11.83 -52.40
CA PRO A 402 9.75 -11.77 -51.15
C PRO A 402 10.64 -10.52 -51.04
N PRO A 403 11.06 -10.13 -49.81
CA PRO A 403 11.77 -8.86 -49.57
C PRO A 403 13.26 -8.91 -49.96
N PRO A 404 13.89 -7.74 -50.19
CA PRO A 404 15.30 -7.66 -50.56
C PRO A 404 16.23 -7.83 -49.35
N ALA A 405 17.38 -8.45 -49.61
CA ALA A 405 18.52 -8.50 -48.71
C ALA A 405 19.31 -7.19 -48.76
N GLY A 406 19.69 -6.69 -47.58
CA GLY A 406 20.59 -5.56 -47.35
C GLY A 406 21.08 -5.59 -45.92
#